data_AF-A0A7D8URS1-F1
#
_entry.id   AF-A0A7D8URS1-F1
#
_cell.length_a   1.000
_cell.length_b   1.000
_cell.length_c   1.000
_cell.angle_alpha   90.00
_cell.angle_beta   90.00
_cell.angle_gamma   90.00
#
_symmetry.space_group_name_H-M   'P 1'
#
loop_
_entity.id
_entity.type
_entity.pdbx_description
1 polymer ?
#
loop_
_entity_poly.entity_id
_entity_poly.type
_entity_poly.pdbx_seq_one_letter_code
_entity_poly.pdbx_strand_id
1 'polypeptide(L)'
;MTSRLVLIYQPRQATPSNLLAHPTDSFKQFKKLLTPGKIGQTLCLGNLTDKPTYDYLRSIAPDLKIVKGRFDADATSLPLAQTVTHGSLKIGFLEGFTMVAPMEMDLMLAEANKMDVDVLCWGGTHRFDAFEYENKFFVNPG
;
A
#
# COMPACT_ATOMS: atom_id res chain seq x y z
N MET A 1 16.31 -19.98 -0.27
CA MET A 1 15.23 -19.00 0.04
C MET A 1 15.11 -18.07 -1.14
N THR A 2 14.07 -18.19 -1.96
CA THR A 2 13.86 -17.26 -3.08
C THR A 2 13.24 -15.99 -2.53
N SER A 3 14.03 -14.92 -2.39
CA SER A 3 13.51 -13.58 -2.13
C SER A 3 12.55 -13.22 -3.25
N ARG A 4 11.26 -13.24 -2.97
CA ARG A 4 10.24 -12.80 -3.93
C ARG A 4 9.98 -11.33 -3.68
N LEU A 5 9.97 -10.53 -4.76
CA LEU A 5 9.70 -9.10 -4.66
C LEU A 5 8.30 -8.87 -4.08
N VAL A 6 8.20 -7.90 -3.17
CA VAL A 6 6.94 -7.42 -2.61
C VAL A 6 6.62 -6.08 -3.26
N LEU A 7 5.48 -5.99 -3.94
CA LEU A 7 4.98 -4.73 -4.49
C LEU A 7 4.12 -4.03 -3.43
N ILE A 8 4.45 -2.78 -3.10
CA ILE A 8 3.59 -1.92 -2.28
C ILE A 8 2.91 -0.95 -3.24
N TYR A 9 1.57 -0.95 -3.26
CA TYR A 9 0.80 -0.18 -4.23
C TYR A 9 -0.35 0.57 -3.56
N GLN A 10 -0.57 1.79 -4.04
CA GLN A 10 -1.76 2.57 -3.76
C GLN A 10 -2.30 3.18 -5.08
N PRO A 11 -3.58 2.98 -5.40
CA PRO A 11 -4.23 3.68 -6.51
C PRO A 11 -4.34 5.18 -6.21
N ARG A 12 -3.95 6.02 -7.18
CA ARG A 12 -4.24 7.45 -7.12
C ARG A 12 -5.69 7.69 -7.50
N GLN A 13 -6.48 8.18 -6.55
CA GLN A 13 -7.87 8.56 -6.81
C GLN A 13 -7.98 9.86 -7.62
N ALA A 14 -8.94 9.92 -8.53
CA ALA A 14 -9.28 11.12 -9.28
C ALA A 14 -10.03 12.10 -8.36
N THR A 15 -9.33 13.14 -7.91
CA THR A 15 -9.95 14.28 -7.22
C THR A 15 -10.44 15.30 -8.25
N PRO A 16 -11.44 16.16 -7.92
CA PRO A 16 -11.89 17.25 -8.80
C PRO A 16 -10.74 18.12 -9.33
N SER A 17 -9.70 18.31 -8.51
CA SER A 17 -8.48 19.05 -8.84
C SER A 17 -7.53 18.34 -9.82
N ASN A 18 -7.67 17.03 -10.02
CA ASN A 18 -6.77 16.21 -10.85
C ASN A 18 -7.50 15.55 -12.03
N LEU A 19 -8.76 15.92 -12.31
CA LEU A 19 -9.54 15.36 -13.42
C LEU A 19 -8.88 15.55 -14.80
N LEU A 20 -8.05 16.60 -14.95
CA LEU A 20 -7.33 16.91 -16.18
C LEU A 20 -6.03 16.10 -16.35
N ALA A 21 -5.49 15.53 -15.27
CA ALA A 21 -4.41 14.58 -15.34
C ALA A 21 -5.03 13.19 -15.47
N HIS A 22 -5.13 12.66 -16.69
CA HIS A 22 -5.69 11.33 -16.92
C HIS A 22 -5.04 10.31 -15.94
N PRO A 23 -5.81 9.69 -15.03
CA PRO A 23 -5.29 8.70 -14.06
C PRO A 23 -4.56 7.53 -14.72
N THR A 24 -4.81 7.34 -16.02
CA THR A 24 -4.38 6.23 -16.84
C THR A 24 -2.93 6.31 -17.34
N ASP A 25 -2.32 7.49 -17.43
CA ASP A 25 -1.01 7.62 -18.10
C ASP A 25 0.18 7.25 -17.21
N SER A 26 0.13 7.56 -15.91
CA SER A 26 1.14 7.07 -14.96
C SER A 26 1.11 5.53 -14.90
N PHE A 27 -0.08 4.94 -14.80
CA PHE A 27 -0.22 3.49 -14.68
C PHE A 27 0.32 2.73 -15.90
N LYS A 28 0.10 3.22 -17.14
CA LYS A 28 0.58 2.57 -18.37
C LYS A 28 2.11 2.38 -18.41
N GLN A 29 2.88 3.35 -17.92
CA GLN A 29 4.34 3.23 -17.86
C GLN A 29 4.77 2.24 -16.77
N PHE A 30 4.11 2.26 -15.61
CA PHE A 30 4.35 1.29 -14.53
C PHE A 30 3.98 -0.15 -14.91
N LYS A 31 2.97 -0.38 -15.76
CA LYS A 31 2.62 -1.75 -16.22
C LYS A 31 3.78 -2.49 -16.87
N LYS A 32 4.69 -1.78 -17.53
CA LYS A 32 5.87 -2.39 -18.15
C LYS A 32 6.89 -2.90 -17.13
N LEU A 33 6.95 -2.28 -15.95
CA LEU A 33 7.84 -2.66 -14.86
C LEU A 33 7.28 -3.83 -14.03
N LEU A 34 5.95 -3.94 -13.97
CA LEU A 34 5.23 -4.97 -13.23
C LEU A 34 5.05 -6.25 -14.07
N THR A 35 6.17 -6.85 -14.47
CA THR A 35 6.15 -8.11 -15.23
C THR A 35 5.69 -9.26 -14.33
N PRO A 36 4.65 -10.03 -14.72
CA PRO A 36 4.22 -11.21 -13.99
C PRO A 36 5.36 -12.22 -13.79
N GLY A 37 5.38 -12.87 -12.63
CA GLY A 37 6.39 -13.90 -12.29
C GLY A 37 7.63 -13.38 -11.55
N LYS A 38 7.84 -12.06 -11.48
CA LYS A 38 8.88 -11.46 -10.62
C LYS A 38 8.40 -11.13 -9.22
N ILE A 39 7.13 -10.76 -9.10
CA ILE A 39 6.51 -10.30 -7.84
C ILE A 39 5.79 -11.48 -7.21
N GLY A 40 6.16 -11.83 -5.99
CA GLY A 40 5.54 -12.94 -5.26
C GLY A 40 4.34 -12.53 -4.44
N GLN A 41 4.32 -11.29 -3.97
CA GLN A 41 3.24 -10.74 -3.16
C GLN A 41 3.02 -9.26 -3.47
N THR A 42 1.76 -8.83 -3.44
CA THR A 42 1.38 -7.42 -3.52
C THR A 42 0.65 -7.00 -2.24
N LEU A 43 1.07 -5.90 -1.64
CA LEU A 43 0.43 -5.20 -0.53
C LEU A 43 -0.26 -3.96 -1.09
N CYS A 44 -1.59 -3.98 -1.13
CA CYS A 44 -2.41 -2.88 -1.61
C CYS A 44 -2.94 -2.07 -0.43
N LEU A 45 -2.61 -0.78 -0.38
CA LEU A 45 -2.99 0.14 0.70
C LEU A 45 -4.39 0.74 0.51
N GLY A 46 -5.31 -0.03 -0.10
CA GLY A 46 -6.71 0.35 -0.28
C GLY A 46 -6.98 1.31 -1.44
N ASN A 47 -8.17 1.90 -1.44
CA ASN A 47 -8.71 2.78 -2.49
C ASN A 47 -8.82 2.11 -3.86
N LEU A 48 -9.05 0.79 -3.84
CA LEU A 48 -9.20 -0.06 -5.02
C LEU A 48 -10.69 -0.16 -5.39
N THR A 49 -11.18 0.88 -6.05
CA THR A 49 -12.62 1.09 -6.28
C THR A 49 -13.15 0.45 -7.56
N ASP A 50 -12.28 -0.05 -8.43
CA ASP A 50 -12.69 -0.65 -9.72
C ASP A 50 -12.16 -2.08 -9.90
N LYS A 51 -13.02 -2.93 -10.48
CA LYS A 51 -12.73 -4.34 -10.77
C LYS A 51 -11.53 -4.53 -11.72
N PRO A 52 -11.36 -3.73 -12.80
CA PRO A 52 -10.20 -3.85 -13.68
C PRO A 52 -8.85 -3.70 -12.97
N THR A 53 -8.73 -2.73 -12.05
CA THR A 53 -7.50 -2.56 -11.26
C THR A 53 -7.27 -3.75 -10.33
N TYR A 54 -8.32 -4.28 -9.70
CA TYR A 54 -8.22 -5.50 -8.89
C TYR A 54 -7.74 -6.71 -9.70
N ASP A 55 -8.39 -6.99 -10.84
CA ASP A 55 -8.04 -8.12 -11.70
C ASP A 55 -6.60 -7.98 -12.22
N TYR A 56 -6.16 -6.75 -12.50
CA TYR A 56 -4.79 -6.47 -12.90
C TYR A 56 -3.78 -6.76 -11.77
N LEU A 57 -3.99 -6.27 -10.55
CA LEU A 57 -3.10 -6.57 -9.41
C LEU A 57 -3.04 -8.08 -9.13
N ARG A 58 -4.17 -8.77 -9.26
CA ARG A 58 -4.26 -10.24 -9.11
C ARG A 58 -3.49 -10.98 -10.20
N SER A 59 -3.37 -10.41 -11.40
CA SER A 59 -2.58 -10.99 -12.48
C SER A 59 -1.06 -10.83 -12.30
N ILE A 60 -0.61 -9.83 -11.53
CA ILE A 60 0.81 -9.55 -11.31
C ILE A 60 1.43 -10.53 -10.29
N ALA A 61 0.72 -10.78 -9.19
CA ALA A 61 1.21 -11.57 -8.08
C ALA A 61 0.16 -12.59 -7.62
N PRO A 62 0.56 -13.84 -7.33
CA PRO A 62 -0.36 -14.87 -6.86
C PRO A 62 -0.93 -14.57 -5.46
N ASP A 63 -0.17 -13.84 -4.62
CA ASP A 63 -0.60 -13.42 -3.29
C ASP A 63 -0.87 -11.91 -3.26
N LEU A 64 -2.15 -11.55 -3.23
CA LEU A 64 -2.61 -10.16 -3.14
C LEU A 64 -3.24 -9.94 -1.76
N LYS A 65 -2.66 -9.04 -0.98
CA LYS A 65 -3.17 -8.57 0.31
C LYS A 65 -3.69 -7.14 0.16
N ILE A 66 -4.87 -6.87 0.71
CA ILE A 66 -5.56 -5.60 0.54
C ILE A 66 -6.09 -5.15 1.90
N VAL A 67 -5.82 -3.91 2.25
CA VAL A 67 -6.49 -3.21 3.35
C VAL A 67 -7.54 -2.24 2.80
N LYS A 68 -8.51 -1.89 3.63
CA LYS A 68 -9.57 -0.96 3.28
C LYS A 68 -9.02 0.47 3.21
N GLY A 69 -9.26 1.15 2.10
CA GLY A 69 -9.05 2.59 1.99
C GLY A 69 -10.32 3.38 2.27
N ARG A 70 -10.18 4.68 2.51
CA ARG A 70 -11.28 5.61 2.82
C ARG A 70 -12.40 5.61 1.78
N PHE A 71 -12.08 5.31 0.52
CA PHE A 71 -13.02 5.33 -0.60
C PHE A 71 -13.60 3.95 -0.95
N ASP A 72 -13.16 2.89 -0.26
CA ASP A 72 -13.70 1.54 -0.45
C ASP A 72 -14.96 1.33 0.42
N ALA A 73 -15.95 2.23 0.27
CA ALA A 73 -17.10 2.33 1.17
C ALA A 73 -17.87 1.00 1.31
N ASP A 74 -18.10 0.31 0.20
CA ASP A 74 -18.86 -0.94 0.12
C ASP A 74 -18.04 -2.18 0.52
N ALA A 75 -16.73 -2.03 0.72
CA ALA A 75 -15.82 -3.13 1.04
C ALA A 75 -15.73 -3.37 2.56
N THR A 76 -16.84 -3.71 3.21
CA THR A 76 -16.90 -3.94 4.67
C THR A 76 -16.09 -5.15 5.13
N SER A 77 -15.82 -6.10 4.22
CA SER A 77 -15.00 -7.29 4.50
C SER A 77 -13.50 -7.03 4.49
N LEU A 78 -13.04 -5.87 4.01
CA LEU A 78 -11.61 -5.54 3.98
C LEU A 78 -11.15 -5.07 5.37
N PRO A 79 -10.02 -5.60 5.87
CA PRO A 79 -9.46 -5.16 7.14
C PRO A 79 -8.85 -3.76 7.02
N LEU A 80 -8.84 -3.00 8.11
CA LEU A 80 -8.25 -1.65 8.15
C LEU A 80 -6.72 -1.67 8.17
N ALA A 81 -6.13 -2.75 8.70
CA ALA A 81 -4.69 -2.96 8.77
C ALA A 81 -4.39 -4.47 8.64
N GLN A 82 -3.21 -4.80 8.11
CA GLN A 82 -2.72 -6.17 8.02
C GLN A 82 -1.22 -6.23 8.29
N THR A 83 -0.77 -7.41 8.70
CA THR A 83 0.65 -7.71 8.90
C THR A 83 1.03 -8.94 8.09
N VAL A 84 2.18 -8.89 7.41
CA VAL A 84 2.81 -10.03 6.75
C VAL A 84 4.24 -10.21 7.25
N THR A 85 4.78 -11.42 7.13
CA THR A 85 6.15 -11.72 7.55
C THR A 85 6.96 -12.23 6.37
N HIS A 86 8.11 -11.62 6.13
CA HIS A 86 9.09 -12.02 5.11
C HIS A 86 10.46 -12.23 5.75
N GLY A 87 10.89 -13.48 5.85
CA GLY A 87 12.11 -13.81 6.58
C GLY A 87 11.97 -13.42 8.05
N SER A 88 12.87 -12.57 8.53
CA SER A 88 12.84 -12.03 9.90
C SER A 88 12.07 -10.72 10.04
N LEU A 89 11.56 -10.15 8.94
CA LEU A 89 10.88 -8.85 8.95
C LEU A 89 9.36 -9.02 9.02
N LYS A 90 8.73 -8.31 9.96
CA LYS A 90 7.29 -8.10 10.03
C LYS A 90 6.95 -6.77 9.35
N ILE A 91 6.05 -6.82 8.39
CA ILE A 91 5.60 -5.66 7.60
C ILE A 91 4.13 -5.42 7.89
N GLY A 92 3.83 -4.31 8.54
CA GLY A 92 2.47 -3.80 8.73
C GLY A 92 2.10 -2.85 7.60
N PHE A 93 0.83 -2.83 7.20
CA PHE A 93 0.35 -1.87 6.21
C PHE A 93 -1.11 -1.49 6.44
N LEU A 94 -1.42 -0.24 6.12
CA LEU A 94 -2.71 0.43 6.29
C LEU A 94 -2.80 1.65 5.37
N GLU A 95 -4.00 2.14 5.03
CA GLU A 95 -4.15 3.32 4.16
C GLU A 95 -3.81 4.64 4.87
N GLY A 96 -3.95 4.70 6.20
CA GLY A 96 -3.58 5.89 6.99
C GLY A 96 -4.73 6.82 7.33
N PHE A 97 -5.91 6.69 6.71
CA PHE A 97 -7.08 7.52 7.04
C PHE A 97 -7.63 7.31 8.45
N THR A 98 -7.30 6.18 9.07
CA THR A 98 -7.64 5.86 10.46
C THR A 98 -6.59 6.34 11.46
N MET A 99 -5.46 6.88 11.00
CA MET A 99 -4.43 7.40 11.89
C MET A 99 -4.84 8.78 12.41
N VAL A 100 -4.55 9.03 13.69
CA VAL A 100 -4.93 10.28 14.39
C VAL A 100 -4.28 11.51 13.74
N ALA A 101 -2.99 11.43 13.41
CA ALA A 101 -2.32 12.41 12.56
C ALA A 101 -1.30 11.69 11.66
N PRO A 102 -1.63 11.45 10.39
CA PRO A 102 -0.67 10.88 9.45
C PRO A 102 0.50 11.86 9.26
N MET A 103 1.71 11.32 9.10
CA MET A 103 2.99 12.06 8.96
C MET A 103 3.64 12.59 10.24
N GLU A 104 2.99 12.45 11.40
CA GLU A 104 3.65 12.69 12.70
C GLU A 104 4.45 11.45 13.10
N MET A 105 5.78 11.55 13.14
CA MET A 105 6.69 10.41 13.30
C MET A 105 6.42 9.59 14.57
N ASP A 106 6.14 10.26 15.70
CA ASP A 106 5.84 9.59 16.98
C ASP A 106 4.55 8.77 16.92
N LEU A 107 3.53 9.26 16.20
CA LEU A 107 2.27 8.54 16.04
C LEU A 107 2.40 7.38 15.06
N MET A 108 3.22 7.54 14.02
CA MET A 108 3.56 6.45 13.12
C MET A 108 4.34 5.35 13.84
N LEU A 109 5.30 5.72 14.68
CA LEU A 109 6.02 4.80 15.55
C LEU A 109 5.09 4.09 16.53
N ALA A 110 4.16 4.82 17.16
CA ALA A 110 3.16 4.24 18.04
C ALA A 110 2.29 3.19 17.31
N GLU A 111 1.87 3.48 16.07
CA GLU A 111 1.10 2.52 15.27
C GLU A 111 1.94 1.30 14.87
N ALA A 112 3.21 1.49 14.47
CA ALA A 112 4.13 0.39 14.17
C ALA A 112 4.39 -0.50 15.40
N ASN A 113 4.53 0.10 16.59
CA ASN A 113 4.67 -0.61 17.85
C ASN A 113 3.41 -1.38 18.22
N LYS A 114 2.24 -0.75 18.08
CA LYS A 114 0.93 -1.39 18.31
C LYS A 114 0.71 -2.60 17.41
N MET A 115 1.19 -2.53 16.17
CA MET A 115 1.14 -3.65 15.23
C MET A 115 2.26 -4.68 15.41
N ASP A 116 3.26 -4.39 16.25
CA ASP A 116 4.47 -5.20 16.44
C ASP A 116 5.19 -5.49 15.12
N VAL A 117 5.51 -4.43 14.36
CA VAL A 117 6.14 -4.53 13.03
C VAL A 117 7.49 -3.81 12.95
N ASP A 118 8.36 -4.31 12.08
CA ASP A 118 9.67 -3.71 11.77
C ASP A 118 9.55 -2.68 10.64
N VAL A 119 8.60 -2.90 9.73
CA VAL A 119 8.30 -2.00 8.61
C VAL A 119 6.83 -1.61 8.65
N LEU A 120 6.52 -0.31 8.60
CA LEU A 120 5.15 0.19 8.46
C LEU A 120 4.96 0.84 7.09
N CYS A 121 4.05 0.30 6.29
CA CYS A 121 3.64 0.92 5.04
C CYS A 121 2.35 1.73 5.26
N TRP A 122 2.33 2.99 4.86
CA TRP A 122 1.16 3.85 4.99
C TRP A 122 0.85 4.60 3.71
N GLY A 123 -0.37 5.11 3.63
CA GLY A 123 -0.94 5.65 2.40
C GLY A 123 -1.60 7.02 2.55
N GLY A 124 -2.36 7.39 1.53
CA GLY A 124 -3.33 8.49 1.59
C GLY A 124 -2.75 9.90 1.39
N THR A 125 -1.44 10.05 1.22
CA THR A 125 -0.77 11.34 0.97
C THR A 125 -0.58 11.65 -0.52
N HIS A 126 -0.61 10.63 -1.39
CA HIS A 126 -0.32 10.74 -2.82
C HIS A 126 1.12 11.25 -3.08
N ARG A 127 2.03 11.01 -2.14
CA ARG A 127 3.45 11.37 -2.20
C ARG A 127 4.29 10.22 -1.69
N PHE A 128 5.28 9.83 -2.49
CA PHE A 128 6.28 8.86 -2.06
C PHE A 128 7.07 9.42 -0.88
N ASP A 129 7.26 8.59 0.14
CA ASP A 129 8.13 8.88 1.28
C ASP A 129 8.70 7.57 1.81
N ALA A 130 9.94 7.59 2.29
CA ALA A 130 10.58 6.43 2.89
C ALA A 130 11.70 6.86 3.83
N PHE A 131 11.62 6.43 5.09
CA PHE A 131 12.59 6.82 6.11
C PHE A 131 12.72 5.77 7.21
N GLU A 132 13.84 5.85 7.93
CA GLU A 132 14.09 5.06 9.14
C GLU A 132 13.89 5.95 10.37
N TYR A 133 13.24 5.42 11.40
CA TYR A 133 13.03 6.10 12.68
C TYR A 133 12.92 5.07 13.80
N GLU A 134 13.67 5.26 14.90
CA GLU A 134 13.66 4.38 16.09
C GLU A 134 13.81 2.88 15.71
N ASN A 135 14.79 2.57 14.84
CA ASN A 135 15.09 1.22 14.31
C ASN A 135 13.92 0.53 13.57
N LYS A 136 12.95 1.31 13.08
CA LYS A 136 11.88 0.84 12.20
C LYS A 136 11.93 1.57 10.87
N PHE A 137 11.42 0.91 9.84
CA PHE A 137 11.36 1.49 8.50
C PHE A 137 9.93 1.85 8.13
N PHE A 138 9.76 3.01 7.53
CA PHE A 138 8.46 3.53 7.14
C PHE A 138 8.46 3.72 5.62
N VAL A 139 7.41 3.23 4.94
CA VAL A 139 7.27 3.38 3.48
C VAL A 139 5.89 3.91 3.09
N ASN A 140 5.85 4.97 2.30
CA ASN A 140 4.67 5.43 1.59
C ASN A 140 4.89 5.31 0.08
N PRO A 141 4.12 4.47 -0.64
CA PRO A 141 4.31 4.26 -2.08
C PRO A 141 3.87 5.47 -2.93
N GLY A 142 3.13 6.42 -2.35
CA GLY A 142 2.43 7.48 -3.09
C GLY A 142 0.93 7.25 -3.10
#